data_AF-A0A364REL4-F1
#
_entry.id   AF-A0A364REL4-F1
#
_cell.length_a   1.000
_cell.length_b   1.000
_cell.length_c   1.000
_cell.angle_alpha   90.00
_cell.angle_beta   90.00
_cell.angle_gamma   90.00
#
_symmetry.space_group_name_H-M   'P 1'
#
loop_
_entity.id
_entity.type
_entity.pdbx_description
1 polymer ?
#
loop_
_entity_poly.entity_id
_entity_poly.type
_entity_poly.pdbx_seq_one_letter_code
_entity_poly.pdbx_strand_id
1 'polypeptide(L)' 'MKSGVKTRQLIADEYGITRKTLYNWLKKEGIELHNRLITPREQQVIYDRLGHPFAIRSFA' A
#
# COMPACT_ATOMS: atom_id res chain seq x y z
N MET A 1 -17.85 -4.34 4.26
CA MET A 1 -16.59 -4.10 3.52
C MET A 1 -15.73 -3.17 4.36
N LYS A 2 -14.69 -3.68 5.05
CA LYS A 2 -13.82 -2.82 5.88
C LYS A 2 -12.75 -2.19 4.98
N SER A 3 -13.12 -1.17 4.21
CA SER A 3 -12.16 -0.29 3.55
C SER A 3 -11.75 0.81 4.53
N GLY A 4 -11.14 0.38 5.64
CA GLY A 4 -10.58 1.30 6.62
C GLY A 4 -9.34 1.97 6.05
N VAL A 5 -9.12 3.23 6.38
CA VAL A 5 -7.86 3.93 6.11
C VAL A 5 -6.68 3.08 6.59
N LYS A 6 -5.71 2.83 5.69
CA LYS A 6 -4.52 2.04 6.00
C LYS A 6 -3.33 2.97 6.25
N THR A 7 -2.39 2.51 7.07
CA THR A 7 -1.11 3.21 7.21
C THR A 7 -0.15 2.75 6.12
N ARG A 8 0.87 3.58 5.83
CA ARG A 8 1.99 3.19 4.95
C ARG A 8 2.72 1.95 5.47
N GLN A 9 2.74 1.74 6.79
CA GLN A 9 3.33 0.54 7.38
C GLN A 9 2.52 -0.70 7.00
N LEU A 10 1.19 -0.68 7.15
CA LEU A 10 0.34 -1.82 6.81
C LEU A 10 0.46 -2.20 5.33
N ILE A 11 0.48 -1.21 4.43
CA ILE A 11 0.72 -1.48 3.00
C ILE A 11 2.11 -2.08 2.82
N ALA A 12 3.17 -1.54 3.43
CA ALA A 12 4.50 -2.12 3.30
C ALA A 12 4.55 -3.59 3.79
N ASP A 13 3.87 -3.89 4.89
CA ASP A 13 3.76 -5.25 5.46
C ASP A 13 3.04 -6.20 4.52
N GLU A 14 1.96 -5.75 3.85
CA GLU A 14 1.23 -6.56 2.85
C GLU A 14 2.09 -6.93 1.65
N TYR A 15 3.01 -6.05 1.26
CA TYR A 15 3.99 -6.34 0.21
C TYR A 15 5.23 -7.07 0.72
N GLY A 16 5.36 -7.28 2.04
CA GLY A 16 6.56 -7.88 2.64
C GLY A 16 7.82 -7.01 2.51
N ILE A 17 7.67 -5.69 2.40
CA ILE A 17 8.76 -4.74 2.20
C ILE A 17 8.85 -3.74 3.34
N THR A 18 9.96 -3.01 3.41
CA THR A 18 10.09 -1.90 4.37
C THR A 18 9.31 -0.66 3.89
N ARG A 19 8.89 0.19 4.83
CA ARG A 19 8.29 1.51 4.51
C ARG A 19 9.16 2.36 3.57
N LYS A 20 10.49 2.26 3.69
CA LYS A 20 11.44 3.00 2.83
C LYS A 20 11.39 2.49 1.39
N THR A 21 11.31 1.17 1.22
CA THR A 21 11.13 0.54 -0.09
C THR A 21 9.81 0.99 -0.72
N LEU A 22 8.71 0.95 0.05
CA LEU A 22 7.41 1.44 -0.41
C LEU A 22 7.49 2.90 -0.86
N TYR A 23 8.10 3.78 -0.07
CA TYR A 23 8.28 5.20 -0.44
C TYR A 23 9.05 5.36 -1.75
N ASN A 24 10.13 4.61 -1.96
CA ASN A 24 10.91 4.67 -3.20
C ASN A 24 10.08 4.20 -4.41
N TRP A 25 9.25 3.16 -4.25
CA TRP A 25 8.37 2.68 -5.30
C TRP A 25 7.28 3.69 -5.64
N LEU A 26 6.62 4.26 -4.63
CA LEU A 26 5.64 5.33 -4.81
C LEU A 26 6.25 6.52 -5.57
N LYS A 27 7.46 6.94 -5.18
CA LYS A 27 8.19 8.02 -5.86
C LYS A 27 8.54 7.65 -7.31
N LYS A 28 8.96 6.41 -7.55
CA LYS A 28 9.30 5.91 -8.89
C LYS A 28 8.08 5.89 -9.83
N GLU A 29 6.92 5.51 -9.30
CA GLU A 29 5.64 5.48 -10.02
C GLU A 29 4.94 6.85 -10.08
N GLY A 30 5.49 7.89 -9.43
CA GLY A 30 4.88 9.22 -9.37
C GLY A 30 3.60 9.29 -8.54
N ILE A 31 3.44 8.39 -7.56
CA ILE A 31 2.28 8.35 -6.66
C ILE A 31 2.51 9.31 -5.50
N GLU A 32 1.84 10.46 -5.54
CA GLU A 32 1.87 11.44 -4.46
C GLU A 32 0.78 11.14 -3.42
N LEU A 33 1.21 10.81 -2.20
CA LEU A 33 0.32 10.59 -1.06
C LEU A 33 0.23 11.87 -0.24
N HIS A 34 -0.97 12.43 -0.16
CA HIS A 34 -1.20 13.76 0.41
C HIS A 34 -1.24 13.73 1.94
N ASN A 35 -1.62 12.58 2.51
CA ASN A 35 -1.84 12.42 3.94
C ASN A 35 -0.87 11.40 4.57
N ARG A 36 -0.81 11.38 5.91
CA ARG A 36 -0.08 10.33 6.65
C ARG A 36 -0.74 8.96 6.51
N LEU A 37 -2.07 8.96 6.36
CA LEU A 37 -2.89 7.78 6.12
C LEU A 37 -3.13 7.62 4.62
N ILE A 38 -3.21 6.36 4.18
CA ILE A 38 -3.58 5.98 2.82
C ILE A 38 -5.09 5.79 2.81
N THR A 39 -5.76 6.62 2.03
CA THR A 39 -7.20 6.51 1.78
C THR A 39 -7.51 5.26 0.95
N PRO A 40 -8.73 4.71 1.00
CA PRO A 40 -9.11 3.57 0.16
C PRO A 40 -8.89 3.83 -1.34
N ARG A 41 -9.04 5.09 -1.79
CA ARG A 41 -8.77 5.48 -3.18
C ARG A 41 -7.28 5.42 -3.52
N GLU A 42 -6.42 5.97 -2.68
CA GLU A 42 -4.96 5.89 -2.86
C GLU A 42 -4.47 4.44 -2.79
N GLN A 43 -5.03 3.64 -1.87
CA GLN A 43 -4.72 2.22 -1.76
C GLN A 43 -5.02 1.49 -3.07
N GLN A 44 -6.17 1.74 -3.70
CA GLN A 44 -6.52 1.13 -4.98
C GLN A 44 -5.51 1.51 -6.07
N VAL A 45 -5.16 2.79 -6.17
CA VAL A 45 -4.13 3.26 -7.12
C VAL A 45 -2.80 2.57 -6.90
N ILE A 46 -2.39 2.39 -5.64
CA ILE A 46 -1.15 1.69 -5.29
C ILE A 46 -1.22 0.23 -5.78
N TYR A 47 -2.31 -0.48 -5.53
CA TYR A 47 -2.47 -1.87 -5.96
C TYR A 47 -2.53 -2.02 -7.49
N ASP A 48 -3.18 -1.09 -8.18
CA ASP A 48 -3.28 -1.10 -9.63
C ASP A 48 -1.89 -0.84 -10.29
N ARG A 49 -1.06 -0.01 -9.65
CA ARG A 49 0.27 0.38 -10.17
C ARG A 49 1.40 -0.57 -9.77
N LEU A 50 1.46 -0.96 -8.50
CA LEU A 50 2.52 -1.83 -7.96
C LEU A 50 2.15 -3.32 -8.03
N GLY A 51 0.91 -3.64 -8.39
CA GLY A 51 0.35 -4.99 -8.38
C GLY A 51 -0.31 -5.33 -7.04
N HIS A 52 -1.33 -6.18 -7.07
CA HIS A 52 -2.00 -6.60 -5.84
C HIS A 52 -1.03 -7.38 -4.93
N PRO A 53 -0.90 -6.99 -3.64
CA PRO A 53 -0.04 -7.70 -2.72
C PRO A 53 -0.54 -9.13 -2.54
N PHE A 54 0.36 -10.10 -2.63
CA PHE A 54 0.02 -11.53 -2.53
C PHE A 54 -0.34 -11.96 -1.09
N ALA A 55 -0.23 -11.06 -0.10
CA ALA A 55 -0.52 -11.32 1.30
C ALA A 55 -2.03 -11.32 1.61
N ILE A 56 -2.77 -12.20 0.93
CA ILE A 56 -3.94 -12.85 1.52
C ILE A 56 -3.63 -14.35 1.56
N ARG A 57 -2.65 -14.73 2.38
CA ARG A 57 -2.67 -16.06 2.98
C ARG A 57 -3.20 -15.91 4.38
N SER A 58 -4.52 -16.03 4.49
CA SER A 58 -5.16 -16.54 5.69
C SER A 58 -4.49 -17.87 6.01
N PHE A 59 -3.57 -17.88 6.98
CA PHE A 59 -3.21 -19.14 7.62
C PHE A 59 -4.43 -19.52 8.45
N ALA A 60 -5.20 -20.46 7.89
CA ALA A 60 -6.28 -21.17 8.55
C ALA A 60 -5.75 -21.98 9.74
#